data_AF-U4V6W6-F1
#
_entry.id   AF-U4V6W6-F1
#
_cell.length_a   1.000
_cell.length_b   1.000
_cell.length_c   1.000
_cell.angle_alpha   90.00
_cell.angle_beta   90.00
_cell.angle_gamma   90.00
#
_symmetry.space_group_name_H-M   'P 1'
#
loop_
_entity.id
_entity.type
_entity.pdbx_description
1 polymer ?
#
loop_
_entity_poly.entity_id
_entity_poly.type
_entity_poly.pdbx_seq_one_letter_code
_entity_poly.pdbx_strand_id
1 'polypeptide(L)'
;MDKFNIGLMEQDDTIIDNFRNAILGNQRPKTLTQLLGDLSPEDAAQVQSLARLTRMMSQTYVRSQGYMDVTYEDLVKQLHRGLRPDLQAIVAMLLEQIDPVEVREKPKFDRVAAQLSIYDDWNTSVSEVTGGIPEITDKDIAEFSAAAGLTKEAPEQLSFLDQLEASESSGKADAEITIKDGRRFVGKLQFGKARLQDYQKATGTTFTQDEFIKDTTLQDKVAEWHIADLDKAIDALGDVAADYDRDSLRAVAHLGGKSGMKKFVQSKGGYNPADELGTSLRSYYDKFSNRGDA
;
A
#
# COMPACT_ATOMS: atom_id res chain seq x y z
N MET A 1 19.00 -20.73 53.99
CA MET A 1 18.99 -19.27 54.18
C MET A 1 20.11 -18.71 53.34
N ASP A 2 19.71 -18.21 52.19
CA ASP A 2 20.56 -17.78 51.09
C ASP A 2 21.37 -16.53 51.45
N LYS A 3 22.67 -16.64 51.25
CA LYS A 3 23.50 -15.53 50.77
C LYS A 3 23.97 -15.99 49.40
N PHE A 4 23.71 -15.20 48.35
CA PHE A 4 24.43 -15.14 47.07
C PHE A 4 23.46 -14.68 45.97
N ASN A 5 23.18 -13.38 45.88
CA ASN A 5 22.80 -12.76 44.61
C ASN A 5 22.86 -11.23 44.62
N ILE A 6 24.01 -10.64 44.97
CA ILE A 6 24.21 -9.17 44.88
C ILE A 6 25.50 -8.83 44.09
N GLY A 7 26.32 -9.82 43.71
CA GLY A 7 27.66 -9.57 43.15
C GLY A 7 27.79 -9.57 41.62
N LEU A 8 26.76 -9.95 40.86
CA LEU A 8 26.88 -10.14 39.40
C LEU A 8 26.44 -8.92 38.57
N MET A 9 25.54 -8.07 39.05
CA MET A 9 25.12 -6.86 38.32
C MET A 9 26.09 -5.69 38.47
N GLU A 10 26.83 -5.56 39.59
CA GLU A 10 27.82 -4.48 39.74
C GLU A 10 29.10 -4.72 38.93
N GLN A 11 29.47 -5.97 38.65
CA GLN A 11 30.70 -6.28 37.91
C GLN A 11 30.58 -5.98 36.40
N ASP A 12 29.43 -6.28 35.79
CA ASP A 12 29.24 -6.08 34.34
C ASP A 12 29.21 -4.59 33.97
N ASP A 13 28.61 -3.73 34.80
CA ASP A 13 28.64 -2.28 34.60
C ASP A 13 30.06 -1.71 34.67
N THR A 14 30.92 -2.23 35.57
CA THR A 14 32.31 -1.75 35.67
C THR A 14 33.18 -2.10 34.47
N ILE A 15 32.98 -3.26 33.84
CA ILE A 15 33.74 -3.66 32.66
C ILE A 15 33.33 -2.79 31.47
N ILE A 16 32.02 -2.63 31.24
CA ILE A 16 31.51 -1.78 30.17
C ILE A 16 31.97 -0.33 30.37
N ASP A 17 31.95 0.18 31.61
CA ASP A 17 32.40 1.53 31.91
C ASP A 17 33.91 1.72 31.76
N ASN A 18 34.72 0.69 32.02
CA ASN A 18 36.16 0.71 31.75
C ASN A 18 36.45 0.76 30.24
N PHE A 19 35.74 -0.03 29.44
CA PHE A 19 35.84 0.04 27.98
C PHE A 19 35.38 1.39 27.43
N ARG A 20 34.25 1.92 27.93
CA ARG A 20 33.77 3.26 27.58
C ARG A 20 34.79 4.33 27.97
N ASN A 21 35.41 4.23 29.14
CA ASN A 21 36.46 5.16 29.59
C ASN A 21 37.69 5.16 28.70
N ALA A 22 38.14 3.97 28.29
CA ALA A 22 39.29 3.83 27.41
C ALA A 22 39.05 4.42 26.01
N ILE A 23 37.80 4.35 25.52
CA ILE A 23 37.43 4.84 24.18
C ILE A 23 37.13 6.34 24.18
N LEU A 24 36.37 6.83 25.17
CA LEU A 24 35.82 8.19 25.15
C LEU A 24 36.63 9.18 26.01
N GLY A 25 37.40 8.71 26.99
CA GLY A 25 38.17 9.58 27.89
C GLY A 25 37.35 10.75 28.46
N ASN A 26 37.86 11.97 28.33
CA ASN A 26 37.16 13.21 28.73
C ASN A 26 36.10 13.68 27.71
N GLN A 27 35.92 12.99 26.60
CA GLN A 27 34.92 13.29 25.56
C GLN A 27 33.63 12.48 25.73
N ARG A 28 33.30 12.09 26.97
CA ARG A 28 32.03 11.41 27.24
C ARG A 28 30.86 12.31 26.79
N PRO A 29 29.94 11.81 25.96
CA PRO A 29 28.71 12.54 25.67
C PRO A 29 27.93 12.73 26.97
N LYS A 30 27.39 13.94 27.16
CA LYS A 30 26.58 14.26 28.34
C LYS A 30 25.34 13.36 28.38
N THR A 31 24.96 12.91 29.57
CA THR A 31 23.73 12.14 29.77
C THR A 31 22.50 13.04 29.60
N LEU A 32 21.32 12.47 29.32
CA LEU A 32 20.09 13.27 29.21
C LEU A 32 19.85 14.11 30.48
N THR A 33 20.09 13.56 31.67
CA THR A 33 19.95 14.28 32.93
C THR A 33 20.90 15.47 33.04
N GLN A 34 22.15 15.32 32.60
CA GLN A 34 23.12 16.42 32.57
C GLN A 34 22.73 17.47 31.53
N LEU A 35 22.30 17.04 30.34
CA LEU A 35 21.83 17.94 29.29
C LEU A 35 20.63 18.78 29.73
N LEU A 36 19.64 18.15 30.38
CA LEU A 36 18.47 18.84 30.93
C LEU A 36 18.83 19.78 32.08
N GLY A 37 19.80 19.40 32.93
CA GLY A 37 20.28 20.22 34.04
C GLY A 37 21.07 21.46 33.61
N ASP A 38 21.70 21.41 32.43
CA ASP A 38 22.46 22.52 31.85
C ASP A 38 21.60 23.51 31.05
N LEU A 39 20.30 23.22 30.85
CA LEU A 39 19.40 24.10 30.11
C LEU A 39 19.14 25.40 30.87
N SER A 40 19.10 26.51 30.14
CA SER A 40 18.55 27.76 30.67
C SER A 40 17.05 27.58 30.98
N PRO A 41 16.45 28.40 31.86
CA PRO A 41 15.01 28.33 32.11
C PRO A 41 14.15 28.50 30.84
N GLU A 42 14.60 29.31 29.89
CA GLU A 42 13.94 29.52 28.59
C GLU A 42 14.05 28.29 27.70
N ASP A 43 15.26 27.72 27.57
CA ASP A 43 15.48 26.51 26.77
C ASP A 43 14.72 25.32 27.38
N ALA A 44 14.65 25.21 28.71
CA ALA A 44 13.88 24.18 29.40
C ALA A 44 12.37 24.29 29.12
N ALA A 45 11.82 25.51 29.17
CA ALA A 45 10.42 25.75 28.82
C ALA A 45 10.14 25.42 27.34
N GLN A 46 11.08 25.76 26.45
CA GLN A 46 10.99 25.46 25.04
C GLN A 46 11.03 23.94 24.80
N VAL A 47 11.98 23.21 25.39
CA VAL A 47 12.07 21.73 25.33
C VAL A 47 10.77 21.08 25.80
N GLN A 48 10.18 21.54 26.91
CA GLN A 48 8.90 21.00 27.40
C GLN A 48 7.74 21.23 26.44
N SER A 49 7.64 22.43 25.86
CA SER A 49 6.60 22.76 24.88
C SER A 49 6.71 21.89 23.62
N LEU A 50 7.93 21.77 23.09
CA LEU A 50 8.22 20.99 21.90
C LEU A 50 7.99 19.50 22.12
N ALA A 51 8.42 18.97 23.27
CA ALA A 51 8.20 17.58 23.64
C ALA A 51 6.69 17.27 23.71
N ARG A 52 5.86 18.18 24.26
CA ARG A 52 4.40 18.00 24.27
C ARG A 52 3.82 17.95 22.86
N LEU A 53 4.23 18.85 21.97
CA LEU A 53 3.74 18.86 20.59
C LEU A 53 4.16 17.62 19.82
N THR A 54 5.44 17.24 19.89
CA THR A 54 5.97 16.05 19.22
C THR A 54 5.29 14.78 19.75
N ARG A 55 5.07 14.67 21.07
CA ARG A 55 4.34 13.56 21.68
C ARG A 55 2.90 13.48 21.18
N MET A 56 2.21 14.61 21.05
CA MET A 56 0.85 14.64 20.50
C MET A 56 0.80 14.11 19.06
N MET A 57 1.78 14.49 18.23
CA MET A 57 1.89 13.97 16.86
C MET A 57 2.22 12.48 16.84
N SER A 58 3.17 12.03 17.66
CA SER A 58 3.50 10.62 17.86
C SER A 58 2.25 9.81 18.25
N GLN A 59 1.48 10.26 19.24
CA GLN A 59 0.24 9.59 19.65
C GLN A 59 -0.82 9.58 18.56
N THR A 60 -0.85 10.58 17.70
CA THR A 60 -1.75 10.59 16.54
C THR A 60 -1.37 9.49 15.55
N TYR A 61 -0.08 9.30 15.25
CA TYR A 61 0.40 8.19 14.43
C TYR A 61 0.12 6.83 15.09
N VAL A 62 0.42 6.67 16.37
CA VAL A 62 0.16 5.40 17.07
C VAL A 62 -1.34 5.07 17.10
N ARG A 63 -2.21 6.06 17.26
CA ARG A 63 -3.66 5.83 17.23
C ARG A 63 -4.19 5.43 15.86
N SER A 64 -3.61 5.95 14.78
CA SER A 64 -4.10 5.66 13.43
C SER A 64 -3.60 4.34 12.88
N GLN A 65 -2.34 3.98 13.14
CA GLN A 65 -1.68 2.83 12.51
C GLN A 65 -1.02 1.85 13.53
N GLY A 66 -1.03 2.18 14.82
CA GLY A 66 -0.49 1.32 15.89
C GLY A 66 1.02 1.45 16.13
N TYR A 67 1.74 2.20 15.28
CA TYR A 67 3.20 2.37 15.34
C TYR A 67 3.62 3.73 14.74
N MET A 68 4.89 4.09 14.89
CA MET A 68 5.51 5.22 14.17
C MET A 68 6.34 4.74 12.98
N ASP A 69 6.28 5.47 11.87
CA ASP A 69 7.08 5.19 10.66
C ASP A 69 8.38 5.99 10.56
N VAL A 70 8.62 6.85 11.56
CA VAL A 70 9.82 7.66 11.74
C VAL A 70 10.26 7.60 13.20
N THR A 71 11.55 7.80 13.47
CA THR A 71 12.06 7.88 14.86
C THR A 71 11.64 9.19 15.52
N TYR A 72 11.75 9.28 16.86
CA TYR A 72 11.60 10.58 17.54
C TYR A 72 12.63 11.60 17.07
N GLU A 73 13.85 11.17 16.75
CA GLU A 73 14.89 12.05 16.22
C GLU A 73 14.45 12.69 14.89
N ASP A 74 13.96 11.89 13.96
CA ASP A 74 13.49 12.35 12.65
C ASP A 74 12.21 13.17 12.76
N LEU A 75 11.27 12.76 13.62
CA LEU A 75 10.02 13.48 13.85
C LEU A 75 10.27 14.87 14.43
N VAL A 76 11.20 15.00 15.38
CA VAL A 76 11.59 16.30 15.95
C VAL A 76 12.26 17.16 14.89
N LYS A 77 13.17 16.61 14.08
CA LYS A 77 13.79 17.33 12.95
C LYS A 77 12.73 17.79 11.94
N GLN A 78 11.71 16.98 11.67
CA GLN A 78 10.64 17.31 10.73
C GLN A 78 9.73 18.42 11.24
N LEU A 79 9.28 18.34 12.50
CA LEU A 79 8.33 19.29 13.08
C LEU A 79 9.01 20.61 13.47
N HIS A 80 10.26 20.54 13.92
CA HIS A 80 10.96 21.67 14.54
C HIS A 80 12.20 22.10 13.76
N ARG A 81 12.12 22.13 12.42
CA ARG A 81 13.26 22.40 11.51
C ARG A 81 14.07 23.66 11.82
N GLY A 82 13.44 24.70 12.36
CA GLY A 82 14.09 25.97 12.69
C GLY A 82 14.76 26.01 14.06
N LEU A 83 14.67 24.93 14.84
CA LEU A 83 15.22 24.86 16.19
C LEU A 83 16.71 24.51 16.16
N ARG A 84 17.44 24.94 17.20
CA ARG A 84 18.81 24.51 17.44
C ARG A 84 18.90 22.97 17.51
N PRO A 85 19.90 22.35 16.84
CA PRO A 85 20.03 20.88 16.80
C PRO A 85 20.21 20.21 18.17
N ASP A 86 20.81 20.89 19.15
CA ASP A 86 21.03 20.35 20.48
C ASP A 86 19.70 20.21 21.26
N LEU A 87 18.80 21.19 21.17
CA LEU A 87 17.47 21.11 21.75
C LEU A 87 16.62 20.04 21.05
N GLN A 88 16.77 19.87 19.73
CA GLN A 88 16.11 18.79 19.00
C GLN A 88 16.55 17.42 19.53
N ALA A 89 17.86 17.22 19.72
CA ALA A 89 18.40 15.97 20.27
C ALA A 89 17.89 15.70 21.68
N ILE A 90 17.86 16.72 22.55
CA ILE A 90 17.36 16.58 23.93
C ILE A 90 15.87 16.20 23.94
N VAL A 91 15.05 16.80 23.07
CA VAL A 91 13.62 16.46 22.96
C VAL A 91 13.43 15.02 22.49
N ALA A 92 14.19 14.57 21.49
CA ALA A 92 14.10 13.21 20.97
C ALA A 92 14.49 12.17 22.05
N MET A 93 15.64 12.37 22.70
CA MET A 93 16.11 11.51 23.80
C MET A 93 15.11 11.47 24.97
N LEU A 94 14.52 12.62 25.31
CA LEU A 94 13.52 12.69 26.38
C LEU A 94 12.29 11.87 26.03
N LEU A 95 11.75 11.99 24.82
CA LEU A 95 10.55 11.26 24.40
C LEU A 95 10.79 9.76 24.27
N GLU A 96 11.95 9.36 23.77
CA GLU A 96 12.33 7.95 23.72
C GLU A 96 12.41 7.32 25.11
N GLN A 97 12.86 8.07 26.12
CA GLN A 97 12.95 7.59 27.49
C GLN A 97 11.60 7.55 28.22
N ILE A 98 10.71 8.53 28.01
CA ILE A 98 9.47 8.66 28.82
C ILE A 98 8.21 8.09 28.13
N ASP A 99 8.22 7.96 26.81
CA ASP A 99 7.08 7.47 26.02
C ASP A 99 7.62 6.71 24.78
N PRO A 100 8.35 5.59 24.99
CA PRO A 100 8.93 4.82 23.89
C PRO A 100 7.82 4.28 22.99
N VAL A 101 8.02 4.39 21.69
CA VAL A 101 7.06 3.92 20.68
C VAL A 101 7.76 2.96 19.73
N GLU A 102 7.05 1.92 19.33
CA GLU A 102 7.52 1.00 18.30
C GLU A 102 7.64 1.73 16.96
N VAL A 103 8.85 1.72 16.38
CA VAL A 103 9.11 2.27 15.05
C VAL A 103 9.17 1.12 14.05
N ARG A 104 8.37 1.19 12.98
CA ARG A 104 8.37 0.24 11.87
C ARG A 104 8.54 0.98 10.56
N GLU A 105 9.29 0.42 9.62
CA GLU A 105 9.36 1.01 8.28
C GLU A 105 7.97 1.14 7.67
N LYS A 106 7.66 2.33 7.14
CA LYS A 106 6.41 2.54 6.42
C LYS A 106 6.34 1.54 5.26
N PRO A 107 5.24 0.78 5.10
CA PRO A 107 4.96 0.14 3.83
C PRO A 107 5.03 1.20 2.73
N LYS A 108 5.71 0.91 1.62
CA LYS A 108 5.88 1.86 0.51
C LYS A 108 4.54 2.51 0.19
N PHE A 109 4.51 3.85 0.20
CA PHE A 109 3.32 4.63 -0.12
C PHE A 109 2.83 4.22 -1.51
N ASP A 110 1.70 3.52 -1.53
CA ASP A 110 1.06 3.15 -2.77
C ASP A 110 0.35 4.38 -3.32
N ARG A 111 1.00 5.04 -4.28
CA ARG A 111 0.44 6.18 -5.01
C ARG A 111 -0.87 5.81 -5.71
N VAL A 112 -1.07 4.53 -6.03
CA VAL A 112 -2.28 4.01 -6.66
C VAL A 112 -3.42 3.99 -5.65
N ALA A 113 -3.21 3.49 -4.43
CA ALA A 113 -4.22 3.51 -3.36
C ALA A 113 -4.66 4.95 -2.98
N ALA A 114 -3.71 5.90 -2.95
CA ALA A 114 -4.03 7.30 -2.68
C ALA A 114 -4.76 8.00 -3.86
N GLN A 115 -4.49 7.60 -5.11
CA GLN A 115 -5.26 8.08 -6.28
C GLN A 115 -6.64 7.45 -6.35
N LEU A 116 -6.79 6.18 -5.99
CA LEU A 116 -8.09 5.49 -5.89
C LEU A 116 -8.98 6.15 -4.82
N SER A 117 -8.41 6.57 -3.69
CA SER A 117 -9.15 7.34 -2.66
C SER A 117 -9.76 8.65 -3.20
N ILE A 118 -9.12 9.32 -4.18
CA ILE A 118 -9.67 10.54 -4.79
C ILE A 118 -10.85 10.21 -5.72
N TYR A 119 -10.78 9.06 -6.42
CA TYR A 119 -11.88 8.55 -7.24
C TYR A 119 -13.06 8.03 -6.41
N ASP A 120 -12.79 7.39 -5.27
CA ASP A 120 -13.81 6.91 -4.34
C ASP A 120 -14.56 8.07 -3.65
N ASP A 121 -13.85 9.14 -3.29
CA ASP A 121 -14.45 10.35 -2.70
C ASP A 121 -15.29 11.14 -3.73
N TRP A 122 -14.85 11.16 -5.00
CA TRP A 122 -15.62 11.70 -6.12
C TRP A 122 -16.88 10.86 -6.41
N ASN A 123 -16.77 9.53 -6.46
CA ASN A 123 -17.92 8.63 -6.64
C ASN A 123 -18.91 8.71 -5.47
N THR A 124 -18.42 8.86 -4.24
CA THR A 124 -19.26 9.06 -3.06
C THR A 124 -20.01 10.39 -3.16
N SER A 125 -19.31 11.47 -3.53
CA SER A 125 -19.91 12.79 -3.76
C SER A 125 -20.95 12.80 -4.89
N VAL A 126 -20.72 12.04 -5.96
CA VAL A 126 -21.68 11.87 -7.06
C VAL A 126 -22.90 11.06 -6.60
N SER A 127 -22.70 10.03 -5.77
CA SER A 127 -23.79 9.20 -5.24
C SER A 127 -24.68 9.90 -4.20
N GLU A 128 -24.14 10.87 -3.46
CA GLU A 128 -24.90 11.66 -2.48
C GLU A 128 -25.75 12.78 -3.12
N VAL A 129 -25.45 13.16 -4.38
CA VAL A 129 -26.06 14.32 -5.06
C VAL A 129 -27.12 13.92 -6.11
N THR A 130 -27.48 12.64 -6.25
CA THR A 130 -28.48 12.16 -7.25
C THR A 130 -29.94 12.54 -6.94
N GLY A 131 -30.17 13.63 -6.19
CA GLY A 131 -31.48 14.21 -5.91
C GLY A 131 -31.83 15.45 -6.73
N GLY A 132 -31.24 15.67 -7.92
CA GLY A 132 -31.63 16.83 -8.75
C GLY A 132 -30.74 17.24 -9.92
N ILE A 133 -29.77 16.43 -10.35
CA ILE A 133 -29.05 16.71 -11.61
C ILE A 133 -29.94 16.22 -12.76
N PRO A 134 -30.29 17.06 -13.76
CA PRO A 134 -31.00 16.60 -14.94
C PRO A 134 -30.19 15.49 -15.62
N GLU A 135 -30.88 14.43 -16.04
CA GLU A 135 -30.31 13.38 -16.88
C GLU A 135 -29.64 14.04 -18.09
N ILE A 136 -28.31 13.94 -18.18
CA ILE A 136 -27.56 14.50 -19.30
C ILE A 136 -27.87 13.64 -20.51
N THR A 137 -28.63 14.19 -21.45
CA THR A 137 -29.00 13.47 -22.66
C THR A 137 -27.84 13.48 -23.67
N ASP A 138 -27.82 12.52 -24.59
CA ASP A 138 -26.88 12.50 -25.73
C ASP A 138 -26.86 13.82 -26.51
N LYS A 139 -27.99 14.53 -26.50
CA LYS A 139 -28.13 15.83 -27.13
C LYS A 139 -27.37 16.91 -26.37
N ASP A 140 -27.40 16.92 -25.04
CA ASP A 140 -26.69 17.89 -24.21
C ASP A 140 -25.17 17.73 -24.33
N ILE A 141 -24.70 16.48 -24.42
CA ILE A 141 -23.28 16.14 -24.65
C ILE A 141 -22.83 16.61 -26.04
N ALA A 142 -23.66 16.38 -27.06
CA ALA A 142 -23.37 16.79 -28.43
C ALA A 142 -23.34 18.32 -28.58
N GLU A 143 -24.27 19.03 -27.93
CA GLU A 143 -24.37 20.49 -27.98
C GLU A 143 -23.19 21.16 -27.25
N PHE A 144 -22.78 20.61 -26.10
CA PHE A 144 -21.61 21.09 -25.36
C PHE A 144 -20.29 20.80 -26.09
N SER A 145 -20.16 19.61 -26.67
CA SER A 145 -18.96 19.21 -27.42
C SER A 145 -18.79 20.02 -28.72
N ALA A 146 -19.90 20.33 -29.40
CA ALA A 146 -19.92 21.23 -30.55
C ALA A 146 -19.56 22.68 -30.14
N ALA A 147 -20.09 23.17 -29.02
CA ALA A 147 -19.76 24.50 -28.50
C ALA A 147 -18.29 24.62 -28.04
N ALA A 148 -17.71 23.52 -27.56
CA ALA A 148 -16.30 23.45 -27.13
C ALA A 148 -15.31 23.20 -28.28
N GLY A 149 -15.79 23.02 -29.53
CA GLY A 149 -14.91 22.73 -30.67
C GLY A 149 -14.22 21.36 -30.60
N LEU A 150 -14.75 20.45 -29.79
CA LEU A 150 -14.25 19.08 -29.65
C LEU A 150 -14.81 18.25 -30.81
N THR A 151 -14.02 18.05 -31.85
CA THR A 151 -14.33 17.06 -32.88
C THR A 151 -14.33 15.67 -32.24
N LYS A 152 -15.44 14.94 -32.41
CA LYS A 152 -15.68 13.61 -31.85
C LYS A 152 -14.68 12.57 -32.38
N GLU A 153 -13.49 12.54 -31.82
CA GLU A 153 -12.77 11.29 -31.60
C GLU A 153 -13.04 10.95 -30.14
N ALA A 154 -14.06 10.11 -29.90
CA ALA A 154 -14.21 9.47 -28.61
C ALA A 154 -12.87 8.78 -28.28
N PRO A 155 -12.34 8.89 -27.05
CA PRO A 155 -11.27 7.97 -26.67
C PRO A 155 -11.80 6.56 -26.93
N GLU A 156 -11.05 5.76 -27.70
CA GLU A 156 -11.40 4.36 -27.91
C GLU A 156 -11.71 3.74 -26.54
N GLN A 157 -12.87 3.11 -26.43
CA GLN A 157 -13.25 2.39 -25.24
C GLN A 157 -12.15 1.36 -24.97
N LEU A 158 -11.35 1.59 -23.92
CA LEU A 158 -10.20 0.75 -23.59
C LEU A 158 -10.65 -0.71 -23.54
N SER A 159 -9.88 -1.61 -24.15
CA SER A 159 -10.20 -3.03 -24.11
C SER A 159 -10.21 -3.52 -22.66
N PHE A 160 -10.91 -4.61 -22.36
CA PHE A 160 -10.88 -5.22 -21.02
C PHE A 160 -9.43 -5.42 -20.53
N LEU A 161 -8.54 -5.81 -21.45
CA LEU A 161 -7.13 -6.02 -21.13
C LEU A 161 -6.44 -4.72 -20.70
N ASP A 162 -6.67 -3.62 -21.41
CA ASP A 162 -6.11 -2.30 -21.05
C ASP A 162 -6.61 -1.83 -19.67
N GLN A 163 -7.90 -2.06 -19.38
CA GLN A 163 -8.48 -1.74 -18.07
C GLN A 163 -7.89 -2.61 -16.95
N LEU A 164 -7.61 -3.88 -17.25
CA LEU A 164 -6.99 -4.80 -16.30
C LEU A 164 -5.53 -4.41 -16.04
N GLU A 165 -4.74 -4.12 -17.08
CA GLU A 165 -3.36 -3.63 -16.93
C GLU A 165 -3.30 -2.30 -16.16
N ALA A 166 -4.23 -1.39 -16.41
CA ALA A 166 -4.35 -0.15 -15.65
C ALA A 166 -4.65 -0.40 -14.17
N SER A 167 -5.46 -1.42 -13.87
CA SER A 167 -5.82 -1.80 -12.50
C SER A 167 -4.70 -2.50 -11.75
N GLU A 168 -3.99 -3.41 -12.42
CA GLU A 168 -2.95 -4.25 -11.81
C GLU A 168 -1.62 -3.50 -11.63
N SER A 169 -1.26 -2.64 -12.58
CA SER A 169 0.06 -1.97 -12.55
C SER A 169 0.08 -0.52 -13.02
N SER A 170 -1.09 0.06 -13.32
CA SER A 170 -1.19 1.33 -14.04
C SER A 170 -0.50 1.27 -15.43
N GLY A 171 -0.53 0.11 -16.08
CA GLY A 171 0.09 -0.13 -17.39
C GLY A 171 1.63 -0.26 -17.37
N LYS A 172 2.25 -0.32 -16.18
CA LYS A 172 3.70 -0.46 -16.04
C LYS A 172 4.14 -1.90 -16.27
N ALA A 173 4.99 -2.09 -17.27
CA ALA A 173 5.56 -3.40 -17.60
C ALA A 173 6.67 -3.86 -16.63
N ASP A 174 7.25 -2.94 -15.87
CA ASP A 174 8.31 -3.17 -14.88
C ASP A 174 7.78 -3.22 -13.44
N ALA A 175 6.45 -3.24 -13.26
CA ALA A 175 5.85 -3.31 -11.94
C ALA A 175 6.09 -4.67 -11.27
N GLU A 176 6.37 -4.63 -9.98
CA GLU A 176 6.46 -5.82 -9.15
C GLU A 176 5.98 -5.56 -7.72
N ILE A 177 5.36 -6.58 -7.13
CA ILE A 177 5.02 -6.61 -5.71
C ILE A 177 5.48 -7.93 -5.09
N THR A 178 5.76 -7.89 -3.79
CA THR A 178 5.95 -9.08 -2.97
C THR A 178 4.94 -9.03 -1.83
N ILE A 179 4.11 -10.06 -1.72
CA ILE A 179 3.07 -10.14 -0.70
C ILE A 179 3.64 -10.75 0.59
N LYS A 180 2.88 -10.76 1.69
CA LYS A 180 3.37 -11.12 3.04
C LYS A 180 3.95 -12.53 3.12
N ASP A 181 3.47 -13.45 2.28
CA ASP A 181 3.97 -14.82 2.22
C ASP A 181 5.24 -15.00 1.37
N GLY A 182 5.80 -13.92 0.84
CA GLY A 182 7.03 -13.91 0.04
C GLY A 182 6.83 -14.25 -1.44
N ARG A 183 5.59 -14.47 -1.90
CA ARG A 183 5.32 -14.62 -3.34
C ARG A 183 5.51 -13.29 -4.06
N ARG A 184 6.23 -13.36 -5.18
CA ARG A 184 6.49 -12.24 -6.09
C ARG A 184 5.54 -12.28 -7.29
N PHE A 185 5.02 -11.12 -7.66
CA PHE A 185 4.14 -10.89 -8.80
C PHE A 185 4.77 -9.79 -9.68
N VAL A 186 4.73 -9.95 -11.00
CA VAL A 186 5.51 -9.13 -11.93
C VAL A 186 4.77 -8.79 -13.22
N GLY A 187 5.13 -7.66 -13.83
CA GLY A 187 4.63 -7.24 -15.14
C GLY A 187 3.28 -6.53 -15.08
N LYS A 188 2.75 -6.21 -16.27
CA LYS A 188 1.53 -5.39 -16.42
C LYS A 188 0.31 -5.96 -15.68
N LEU A 189 0.19 -7.28 -15.63
CA LEU A 189 -0.90 -8.01 -14.98
C LEU A 189 -0.48 -8.70 -13.68
N GLN A 190 0.65 -8.28 -13.08
CA GLN A 190 1.14 -8.81 -11.80
C GLN A 190 1.10 -10.35 -11.74
N PHE A 191 1.74 -11.05 -12.68
CA PHE A 191 1.73 -12.51 -12.70
C PHE A 191 2.64 -13.13 -11.64
N GLY A 192 2.08 -14.04 -10.84
CA GLY A 192 2.83 -14.87 -9.90
C GLY A 192 3.53 -16.04 -10.59
N LYS A 193 4.62 -16.54 -9.97
CA LYS A 193 5.42 -17.67 -10.49
C LYS A 193 4.61 -18.89 -10.90
N ALA A 194 3.63 -19.29 -10.09
CA ALA A 194 2.79 -20.46 -10.37
C ALA A 194 2.02 -20.32 -11.70
N ARG A 195 1.50 -19.13 -11.98
CA ARG A 195 0.74 -18.89 -13.20
C ARG A 195 1.64 -18.85 -14.44
N LEU A 196 2.84 -18.31 -14.31
CA LEU A 196 3.85 -18.36 -15.38
C LEU A 196 4.31 -19.80 -15.65
N GLN A 197 4.37 -20.65 -14.63
CA GLN A 197 4.65 -22.08 -14.81
C GLN A 197 3.55 -22.81 -15.58
N ASP A 198 2.27 -22.45 -15.38
CA ASP A 198 1.18 -23.00 -16.19
C ASP A 198 1.35 -22.65 -17.67
N TYR A 199 1.70 -21.39 -17.98
CA TYR A 199 1.97 -20.96 -19.35
C TYR A 199 3.15 -21.71 -19.97
N GLN A 200 4.27 -21.83 -19.24
CA GLN A 200 5.45 -22.57 -19.67
C GLN A 200 5.11 -24.02 -20.00
N LYS A 201 4.32 -24.68 -19.14
CA LYS A 201 3.84 -26.05 -19.38
C LYS A 201 2.92 -26.16 -20.60
N ALA A 202 2.03 -25.19 -20.81
CA ALA A 202 1.07 -25.20 -21.92
C ALA A 202 1.73 -24.96 -23.28
N THR A 203 2.84 -24.21 -23.31
CA THR A 203 3.49 -23.75 -24.55
C THR A 203 4.83 -24.44 -24.83
N GLY A 204 5.39 -25.15 -23.85
CA GLY A 204 6.74 -25.71 -23.94
C GLY A 204 7.86 -24.67 -23.83
N THR A 205 7.56 -23.46 -23.33
CA THR A 205 8.55 -22.40 -23.12
C THR A 205 9.22 -22.50 -21.76
N THR A 206 10.33 -21.80 -21.54
CA THR A 206 11.02 -21.73 -20.25
C THR A 206 11.60 -20.35 -20.04
N PHE A 207 11.33 -19.75 -18.88
CA PHE A 207 11.84 -18.44 -18.47
C PHE A 207 11.62 -18.23 -16.97
N THR A 208 12.41 -17.31 -16.41
CA THR A 208 12.32 -16.82 -15.03
C THR A 208 11.44 -15.56 -14.95
N GLN A 209 11.03 -15.17 -13.74
CA GLN A 209 10.32 -13.90 -13.53
C GLN A 209 11.18 -12.67 -13.89
N ASP A 210 12.50 -12.77 -13.76
CA ASP A 210 13.44 -11.69 -14.11
C ASP A 210 13.64 -11.52 -15.61
N GLU A 211 13.47 -12.60 -16.37
CA GLU A 211 13.41 -12.56 -17.83
C GLU A 211 12.04 -12.05 -18.29
N PHE A 212 10.96 -12.55 -17.67
CA PHE A 212 9.59 -12.16 -18.00
C PHE A 212 9.32 -10.65 -17.84
N ILE A 213 9.75 -10.05 -16.73
CA ILE A 213 9.50 -8.62 -16.46
C ILE A 213 10.19 -7.69 -17.48
N LYS A 214 11.24 -8.17 -18.16
CA LYS A 214 12.01 -7.40 -19.14
C LYS A 214 11.51 -7.56 -20.58
N ASP A 215 10.61 -8.52 -20.83
CA ASP A 215 10.12 -8.86 -22.16
C ASP A 215 8.64 -8.53 -22.29
N THR A 216 8.35 -7.30 -22.76
CA THR A 216 6.97 -6.83 -22.95
C THR A 216 6.19 -7.68 -23.94
N THR A 217 6.85 -8.19 -24.99
CA THR A 217 6.19 -9.07 -25.98
C THR A 217 5.80 -10.41 -25.37
N LEU A 218 6.61 -10.95 -24.46
CA LEU A 218 6.24 -12.13 -23.69
C LEU A 218 5.11 -11.84 -22.70
N GLN A 219 5.09 -10.66 -22.07
CA GLN A 219 3.97 -10.26 -21.21
C GLN A 219 2.65 -10.24 -21.98
N ASP A 220 2.63 -9.64 -23.17
CA ASP A 220 1.43 -9.56 -24.01
C ASP A 220 0.95 -10.97 -24.41
N LYS A 221 1.86 -11.87 -24.82
CA LYS A 221 1.53 -13.27 -25.13
C LYS A 221 0.97 -14.05 -23.94
N VAL A 222 1.53 -13.85 -22.75
CA VAL A 222 1.05 -14.50 -21.53
C VAL A 222 -0.31 -13.94 -21.13
N ALA A 223 -0.54 -12.63 -21.31
CA ALA A 223 -1.82 -11.99 -21.05
C ALA A 223 -2.93 -12.56 -21.96
N GLU A 224 -2.71 -12.60 -23.27
CA GLU A 224 -3.66 -13.20 -24.22
C GLU A 224 -3.99 -14.65 -23.88
N TRP A 225 -2.96 -15.47 -23.61
CA TRP A 225 -3.15 -16.86 -23.19
C TRP A 225 -3.92 -16.96 -21.88
N HIS A 226 -3.64 -16.07 -20.93
CA HIS A 226 -4.31 -16.06 -19.64
C HIS A 226 -5.80 -15.76 -19.78
N ILE A 227 -6.18 -14.73 -20.54
CA ILE A 227 -7.58 -14.38 -20.79
C ILE A 227 -8.32 -15.55 -21.48
N ALA A 228 -7.72 -16.15 -22.51
CA ALA A 228 -8.32 -17.30 -23.19
C ALA A 228 -8.50 -18.52 -22.25
N ASP A 229 -7.60 -18.70 -21.29
CA ASP A 229 -7.68 -19.78 -20.31
C ASP A 229 -8.69 -19.48 -19.18
N LEU A 230 -8.92 -18.21 -18.85
CA LEU A 230 -10.02 -17.77 -17.98
C LEU A 230 -11.38 -17.94 -18.68
N ASP A 231 -11.47 -17.57 -19.96
CA ASP A 231 -12.67 -17.74 -20.78
C ASP A 231 -13.14 -19.19 -20.81
N LYS A 232 -12.23 -20.14 -21.04
CA LYS A 232 -12.53 -21.57 -20.95
C LYS A 232 -13.06 -21.98 -19.58
N ALA A 233 -12.54 -21.37 -18.51
CA ALA A 233 -13.00 -21.66 -17.16
C ALA A 233 -14.40 -21.09 -16.88
N ILE A 234 -14.72 -19.91 -17.45
CA ILE A 234 -16.04 -19.29 -17.40
C ILE A 234 -17.04 -20.16 -18.18
N ASP A 235 -16.70 -20.55 -19.41
CA ASP A 235 -17.57 -21.38 -20.25
C ASP A 235 -17.88 -22.74 -19.59
N ALA A 236 -16.90 -23.31 -18.87
CA ALA A 236 -17.09 -24.55 -18.11
C ALA A 236 -18.03 -24.42 -16.90
N LEU A 237 -18.44 -23.20 -16.51
CA LEU A 237 -19.49 -23.00 -15.53
C LEU A 237 -20.89 -23.24 -16.13
N GLY A 238 -21.07 -23.06 -17.45
CA GLY A 238 -22.36 -23.19 -18.11
C GLY A 238 -23.40 -22.21 -17.56
N ASP A 239 -24.65 -22.65 -17.48
CA ASP A 239 -25.82 -21.79 -17.17
C ASP A 239 -25.71 -21.05 -15.84
N VAL A 240 -24.94 -21.53 -14.86
CA VAL A 240 -24.81 -20.81 -13.57
C VAL A 240 -24.06 -19.48 -13.71
N ALA A 241 -23.33 -19.27 -14.80
CA ALA A 241 -22.65 -18.02 -15.13
C ALA A 241 -23.44 -17.16 -16.14
N ALA A 242 -24.62 -17.59 -16.60
CA ALA A 242 -25.34 -16.93 -17.69
C ALA A 242 -25.75 -15.48 -17.39
N ASP A 243 -26.10 -15.19 -16.12
CA ASP A 243 -26.52 -13.85 -15.68
C ASP A 243 -25.35 -12.94 -15.29
N TYR A 244 -24.11 -13.41 -15.44
CA TYR A 244 -22.92 -12.67 -15.06
C TYR A 244 -22.28 -11.99 -16.27
N ASP A 245 -21.78 -10.78 -16.06
CA ASP A 245 -20.95 -10.09 -17.04
C ASP A 245 -19.61 -10.82 -17.20
N ARG A 246 -19.22 -11.05 -18.45
CA ARG A 246 -18.06 -11.89 -18.77
C ARG A 246 -16.75 -11.24 -18.36
N ASP A 247 -16.60 -9.94 -18.59
CA ASP A 247 -15.39 -9.18 -18.23
C ASP A 247 -15.23 -9.10 -16.72
N SER A 248 -16.32 -8.92 -16.01
CA SER A 248 -16.37 -9.00 -14.55
C SER A 248 -15.95 -10.37 -14.04
N LEU A 249 -16.37 -11.46 -14.68
CA LEU A 249 -15.92 -12.81 -14.31
C LEU A 249 -14.44 -13.05 -14.62
N ARG A 250 -13.93 -12.51 -15.73
CA ARG A 250 -12.48 -12.53 -16.03
C ARG A 250 -11.71 -11.84 -14.91
N ALA A 251 -12.15 -10.66 -14.47
CA ALA A 251 -11.53 -9.94 -13.35
C ALA A 251 -11.57 -10.77 -12.04
N VAL A 252 -12.74 -11.33 -11.68
CA VAL A 252 -12.87 -12.20 -10.50
C VAL A 252 -11.92 -13.39 -10.57
N ALA A 253 -11.77 -14.00 -11.74
CA ALA A 253 -10.89 -15.15 -11.92
C ALA A 253 -9.40 -14.77 -11.94
N HIS A 254 -9.06 -13.56 -12.40
CA HIS A 254 -7.72 -13.01 -12.31
C HIS A 254 -7.31 -12.86 -10.84
N LEU A 255 -8.15 -12.22 -10.03
CA LEU A 255 -7.89 -11.95 -8.61
C LEU A 255 -7.97 -13.21 -7.73
N GLY A 256 -9.06 -13.96 -7.85
CA GLY A 256 -9.38 -15.11 -6.97
C GLY A 256 -8.93 -16.47 -7.50
N GLY A 257 -8.37 -16.51 -8.70
CA GLY A 257 -8.15 -17.75 -9.45
C GLY A 257 -9.47 -18.39 -9.93
N LYS A 258 -9.34 -19.36 -10.84
CA LYS A 258 -10.50 -20.11 -11.42
C LYS A 258 -11.39 -20.76 -10.35
N SER A 259 -10.77 -21.34 -9.31
CA SER A 259 -11.50 -21.97 -8.21
C SER A 259 -12.24 -20.95 -7.35
N GLY A 260 -11.66 -19.76 -7.14
CA GLY A 260 -12.31 -18.65 -6.45
C GLY A 260 -13.52 -18.13 -7.22
N MET A 261 -13.35 -17.88 -8.52
CA MET A 261 -14.45 -17.51 -9.42
C MET A 261 -15.59 -18.55 -9.40
N LYS A 262 -15.26 -19.84 -9.51
CA LYS A 262 -16.28 -20.91 -9.46
C LYS A 262 -17.10 -20.84 -8.17
N LYS A 263 -16.45 -20.67 -7.01
CA LYS A 263 -17.14 -20.53 -5.72
C LYS A 263 -17.96 -19.24 -5.65
N PHE A 264 -17.43 -18.13 -6.17
CA PHE A 264 -18.14 -16.84 -6.25
C PHE A 264 -19.45 -17.00 -7.03
N VAL A 265 -19.40 -17.58 -8.23
CA VAL A 265 -20.59 -17.81 -9.07
C VAL A 265 -21.57 -18.78 -8.41
N GLN A 266 -21.09 -19.93 -7.92
CA GLN A 266 -21.95 -20.95 -7.30
C GLN A 266 -22.67 -20.46 -6.03
N SER A 267 -22.05 -19.54 -5.30
CA SER A 267 -22.61 -18.93 -4.09
C SER A 267 -23.40 -17.65 -4.36
N LYS A 268 -23.58 -17.28 -5.64
CA LYS A 268 -24.20 -16.01 -6.05
C LYS A 268 -23.55 -14.77 -5.42
N GLY A 269 -22.22 -14.79 -5.29
CA GLY A 269 -21.42 -13.74 -4.66
C GLY A 269 -21.24 -13.87 -3.15
N GLY A 270 -21.83 -14.89 -2.50
CA GLY A 270 -21.65 -15.11 -1.05
C GLY A 270 -20.22 -15.50 -0.66
N TYR A 271 -19.48 -16.17 -1.54
CA TYR A 271 -18.04 -16.40 -1.41
C TYR A 271 -17.29 -15.18 -1.93
N ASN A 272 -16.90 -14.28 -1.03
CA ASN A 272 -16.27 -13.00 -1.36
C ASN A 272 -15.02 -12.72 -0.50
N PRO A 273 -13.96 -13.54 -0.59
CA PRO A 273 -12.69 -13.21 0.07
C PRO A 273 -12.07 -11.96 -0.54
N ALA A 274 -11.26 -11.27 0.26
CA ALA A 274 -10.39 -10.20 -0.19
C ALA A 274 -8.95 -10.67 -0.35
N ASP A 275 -8.21 -10.03 -1.25
CA ASP A 275 -6.76 -10.15 -1.36
C ASP A 275 -6.04 -9.48 -0.17
N GLU A 276 -4.71 -9.50 -0.19
CA GLU A 276 -3.91 -8.89 0.88
C GLU A 276 -3.99 -7.36 0.93
N LEU A 277 -4.46 -6.72 -0.15
CA LEU A 277 -4.66 -5.28 -0.27
C LEU A 277 -6.08 -4.86 0.13
N GLY A 278 -6.97 -5.82 0.41
CA GLY A 278 -8.36 -5.58 0.81
C GLY A 278 -9.34 -5.57 -0.36
N THR A 279 -8.90 -5.85 -1.58
CA THR A 279 -9.77 -5.95 -2.75
C THR A 279 -10.54 -7.26 -2.71
N SER A 280 -11.86 -7.18 -2.60
CA SER A 280 -12.75 -8.35 -2.62
C SER A 280 -13.08 -8.80 -4.04
N LEU A 281 -13.45 -10.07 -4.21
CA LEU A 281 -13.94 -10.59 -5.51
C LEU A 281 -15.12 -9.77 -6.02
N ARG A 282 -16.04 -9.37 -5.14
CA ARG A 282 -17.22 -8.57 -5.50
C ARG A 282 -16.84 -7.16 -5.94
N SER A 283 -15.95 -6.48 -5.22
CA SER A 283 -15.48 -5.16 -5.63
C SER A 283 -14.78 -5.20 -6.98
N TYR A 284 -14.02 -6.27 -7.25
CA TYR A 284 -13.39 -6.45 -8.56
C TYR A 284 -14.40 -6.78 -9.66
N TYR A 285 -15.41 -7.61 -9.36
CA TYR A 285 -16.53 -7.85 -10.27
C TYR A 285 -17.23 -6.54 -10.65
N ASP A 286 -17.63 -5.74 -9.65
CA ASP A 286 -18.38 -4.50 -9.88
C ASP A 286 -17.55 -3.46 -10.66
N LYS A 287 -16.23 -3.39 -10.41
CA LYS A 287 -15.29 -2.50 -11.12
C LYS A 287 -15.24 -2.77 -12.62
N PHE A 288 -15.29 -4.03 -13.02
CA PHE A 288 -15.20 -4.46 -14.43
C PHE A 288 -16.56 -4.77 -15.04
N SER A 289 -17.64 -4.43 -14.34
CA SER A 289 -18.98 -4.56 -14.91
C SER A 289 -19.18 -3.49 -15.98
N ASN A 290 -19.36 -3.93 -17.22
CA ASN A 290 -19.90 -3.09 -18.29
C ASN A 290 -21.37 -2.78 -17.98
N ARG A 291 -21.62 -1.97 -16.95
CA ARG A 291 -22.87 -1.22 -16.83
C ARG A 291 -22.80 -0.03 -17.78
N GLY A 292 -22.86 -0.35 -19.08
CA GLY A 292 -23.51 0.53 -20.03
C GLY A 292 -25.02 0.48 -19.73
N ASP A 293 -25.61 1.65 -19.65
CA ASP A 293 -27.01 1.96 -19.37
C ASP A 293 -28.00 0.93 -19.92
N ALA A 294 -28.91 0.46 -19.05
CA ALA A 294 -30.15 -0.22 -19.42
C ALA A 294 -31.33 0.73 -19.18
#